data_AF-A0A9E5GJ46-F1
#
_entry.id   AF-A0A9E5GJ46-F1
#
_cell.length_a   1.000
_cell.length_b   1.000
_cell.length_c   1.000
_cell.angle_alpha   90.00
_cell.angle_beta   90.00
_cell.angle_gamma   90.00
#
_symmetry.space_group_name_H-M   'P 1'
#
loop_
_entity.id
_entity.type
_entity.pdbx_description
1 polymer ?
#
loop_
_entity_poly.entity_id
_entity_poly.type
_entity_poly.pdbx_seq_one_letter_code
_entity_poly.pdbx_strand_id
1 'polypeptide(L)' 'MEKKITETTADKQQTSGVIRTIAILETLSRHQSINLEQLSKQAQLPKATLLRFLSTLVSLGYVYRD' A
#
# COMPACT_ATOMS: atom_id res chain seq x y z
N MET A 1 23.99 27.27 19.98
CA MET A 1 23.49 25.94 20.38
C MET A 1 22.03 26.18 20.78
N GLU A 2 20.97 25.67 20.18
CA GLU A 2 20.75 24.49 19.33
C GLU A 2 19.60 24.81 18.34
N LYS A 3 19.74 24.37 17.09
CA LYS A 3 18.65 24.40 16.10
C LYS A 3 17.68 23.28 16.44
N LYS A 4 16.46 23.59 16.88
CA LYS A 4 15.35 22.62 16.88
C LYS A 4 14.76 22.57 15.48
N ILE A 5 15.23 21.59 14.72
CA ILE A 5 14.60 21.10 13.50
C ILE A 5 13.75 19.91 13.93
N THR A 6 12.43 19.98 13.76
CA THR A 6 11.54 18.86 13.37
C THR A 6 10.09 19.31 13.52
N GLU A 7 9.63 20.13 12.60
CA GLU A 7 8.21 20.21 12.28
C GLU A 7 8.08 19.77 10.82
N THR A 8 8.03 18.45 10.61
CA THR A 8 7.71 17.85 9.31
C THR A 8 6.23 18.06 9.05
N THR A 9 5.93 19.22 8.50
CA THR A 9 4.61 19.58 7.99
C THR A 9 4.26 18.68 6.81
N ALA A 10 3.41 17.69 7.07
CA ALA A 10 2.35 17.23 6.17
C ALA A 10 2.74 17.01 4.69
N ASP A 11 3.51 15.95 4.41
CA ASP A 11 3.53 15.29 3.08
C ASP A 11 2.23 14.47 2.87
N LYS A 12 1.08 15.14 3.01
CA LYS A 12 -0.25 14.50 3.07
C LYS A 12 -0.82 14.12 1.70
N GLN A 13 -0.08 14.29 0.60
CA GLN A 13 -0.63 14.06 -0.75
C GLN A 13 0.28 13.27 -1.71
N GLN A 14 1.52 12.93 -1.33
CA GLN A 14 2.44 12.22 -2.23
C GLN A 14 3.06 10.97 -1.59
N THR A 15 2.27 10.12 -0.93
CA THR A 15 2.68 8.71 -0.82
C THR A 15 2.72 8.11 -2.23
N SER A 16 3.93 8.09 -2.79
CA SER A 16 4.27 7.57 -4.12
C SER A 16 3.57 6.24 -4.40
N GLY A 17 3.07 6.06 -5.62
CA GLY A 17 2.45 4.80 -6.04
C GLY A 17 3.35 3.59 -5.73
N VAL A 18 4.67 3.78 -5.75
CA VAL A 18 5.66 2.77 -5.36
C VAL A 18 5.51 2.35 -3.90
N ILE A 19 5.41 3.29 -2.95
CA ILE A 19 5.26 2.99 -1.52
C ILE A 19 4.00 2.17 -1.28
N ARG A 20 2.89 2.55 -1.92
CA ARG A 20 1.62 1.82 -1.83
C ARG A 20 1.73 0.42 -2.42
N THR A 21 2.39 0.27 -3.57
CA THR A 21 2.64 -1.02 -4.17
C THR A 21 3.45 -1.93 -3.25
N ILE A 22 4.55 -1.42 -2.67
CA ILE A 22 5.37 -2.21 -1.74
C ILE A 22 4.57 -2.59 -0.50
N ALA A 23 3.81 -1.68 0.11
CA ALA A 23 2.97 -1.99 1.27
C ALA A 23 1.93 -3.09 0.97
N ILE A 24 1.35 -3.10 -0.24
CA ILE A 24 0.44 -4.16 -0.68
C ILE A 24 1.18 -5.49 -0.78
N LEU A 25 2.32 -5.54 -1.46
CA LEU A 25 3.09 -6.76 -1.67
C LEU A 25 3.62 -7.35 -0.36
N GLU A 26 4.10 -6.51 0.55
CA GLU A 26 4.52 -6.94 1.89
C GLU A 26 3.36 -7.51 2.70
N THR A 27 2.17 -6.94 2.55
CA THR A 27 0.99 -7.46 3.25
C THR A 27 0.58 -8.80 2.67
N LEU A 28 0.59 -8.93 1.35
CA LEU A 28 0.34 -10.21 0.67
C LEU A 28 1.39 -11.27 1.02
N SER A 29 2.67 -10.92 1.12
CA SER A 29 3.72 -11.91 1.42
C SER A 29 3.64 -12.51 2.83
N ARG A 30 2.97 -11.82 3.76
CA ARG A 30 2.70 -12.31 5.13
C ARG A 30 1.51 -13.26 5.21
N HIS A 31 0.72 -13.40 4.15
CA HIS A 31 -0.51 -14.18 4.14
C HIS A 31 -0.57 -15.11 2.93
N GLN A 32 -0.78 -16.41 3.15
CA GLN A 32 -0.96 -17.37 2.05
C GLN A 32 -2.14 -16.99 1.13
N SER A 33 -3.21 -16.46 1.73
CA SER A 33 -4.40 -15.94 1.06
C SER A 33 -5.03 -14.87 1.94
N ILE A 34 -5.53 -13.78 1.35
CA ILE A 34 -6.21 -12.70 2.08
C ILE A 34 -7.32 -12.10 1.20
N ASN A 35 -8.47 -11.82 1.81
CA ASN A 35 -9.56 -11.16 1.08
C ASN A 35 -9.35 -9.64 0.98
N LEU A 36 -10.06 -9.01 0.04
CA LEU A 36 -9.92 -7.58 -0.24
C LEU A 36 -10.20 -6.69 0.98
N GLU A 37 -11.12 -7.10 1.85
CA GLU A 37 -11.47 -6.32 3.03
C GLU A 37 -10.37 -6.31 4.08
N GLN A 38 -9.81 -7.47 4.39
CA GLN A 38 -8.70 -7.60 5.32
C GLN A 38 -7.46 -6.87 4.78
N LEU A 39 -7.16 -7.04 3.50
CA LEU A 39 -6.04 -6.37 2.84
C LEU A 39 -6.18 -4.84 2.87
N SER A 40 -7.39 -4.32 2.63
CA SER A 40 -7.70 -2.88 2.72
C SER A 40 -7.43 -2.32 4.12
N LYS A 41 -7.85 -3.05 5.16
CA LYS A 41 -7.62 -2.66 6.57
C LYS A 41 -6.12 -2.69 6.93
N GLN A 42 -5.41 -3.73 6.53
CA GLN A 42 -3.99 -3.90 6.87
C GLN A 42 -3.05 -2.97 6.10
N ALA A 43 -3.28 -2.80 4.79
CA ALA A 43 -2.50 -1.88 3.96
C ALA A 43 -2.91 -0.41 4.16
N GLN A 44 -3.95 -0.14 4.95
CA GLN A 44 -4.52 1.20 5.18
C GLN A 44 -4.86 1.92 3.86
N LEU A 45 -5.42 1.18 2.90
CA LEU A 45 -5.80 1.68 1.59
C LEU A 45 -7.30 1.47 1.34
N PRO A 46 -8.03 2.45 0.77
CA PRO A 46 -9.42 2.25 0.37
C PRO A 46 -9.56 1.10 -0.64
N LYS A 47 -10.65 0.31 -0.54
CA LYS A 47 -10.91 -0.84 -1.43
C LYS A 47 -10.81 -0.48 -2.92
N ALA A 48 -11.35 0.67 -3.34
CA ALA A 48 -11.27 1.12 -4.74
C ALA A 48 -9.83 1.39 -5.20
N THR A 49 -9.02 2.05 -4.37
CA THR A 49 -7.59 2.28 -4.63
C THR A 49 -6.86 0.95 -4.74
N LEU A 50 -7.10 0.05 -3.78
CA LEU A 50 -6.48 -1.26 -3.73
C LEU A 50 -6.84 -2.11 -4.95
N LEU A 51 -8.10 -2.10 -5.40
CA LEU A 51 -8.53 -2.78 -6.62
C LEU A 51 -7.75 -2.31 -7.85
N ARG A 52 -7.53 -1.00 -8.00
CA ARG A 52 -6.72 -0.47 -9.11
C ARG A 52 -5.28 -1.01 -9.08
N PHE A 53 -4.65 -0.99 -7.91
CA PHE A 53 -3.30 -1.54 -7.73
C PHE A 53 -3.28 -3.05 -7.99
N LEU A 54 -4.21 -3.81 -7.43
CA LEU A 54 -4.30 -5.26 -7.62
C LEU A 54 -4.54 -5.63 -9.08
N SER A 55 -5.38 -4.91 -9.80
CA SER A 55 -5.57 -5.14 -11.25
C SER A 55 -4.26 -4.99 -12.01
N THR A 56 -3.48 -3.94 -11.73
CA THR A 56 -2.15 -3.78 -12.33
C THR A 56 -1.19 -4.90 -11.91
N LEU A 57 -1.15 -5.25 -10.62
CA LEU A 57 -0.25 -6.29 -10.10
C LEU A 57 -0.58 -7.68 -10.63
N VAL A 58 -1.85 -7.99 -10.84
CA VAL A 58 -2.31 -9.23 -11.50
C VAL A 58 -1.86 -9.25 -12.96
N SER A 59 -2.09 -8.17 -13.71
CA SER A 59 -1.66 -8.09 -15.12
C SER A 59 -0.15 -8.22 -15.29
N LEU A 60 0.64 -7.79 -14.30
CA LEU A 60 2.10 -7.90 -14.30
C LEU A 60 2.61 -9.23 -13.73
N GLY A 61 1.73 -10.09 -13.19
CA GLY A 61 2.09 -11.39 -12.63
C GLY A 61 2.67 -11.36 -11.21
N TYR A 62 2.58 -10.23 -10.49
CA TYR A 62 3.04 -10.13 -9.10
C TYR A 62 2.06 -10.72 -8.09
N VAL A 63 0.77 -10.79 -8.44
CA VAL A 63 -0.30 -11.28 -7.55
C VAL A 63 -1.22 -12.20 -8.35
N TYR A 64 -1.60 -13.31 -7.74
CA TYR A 64 -2.66 -14.17 -8.28
C TYR A 64 -3.98 -13.86 -7.57
N ARG A 65 -5.08 -13.81 -8.33
CA ARG A 65 -6.44 -13.69 -7.80
C ARG A 65 -7.18 -14.98 -8.16
N ASP A 66 -7.60 -15.69 -7.12
CA ASP A 66 -8.56 -16.79 -7.20
C ASP A 66 -10.01 -16.26 -7.22
#